data_AF-A0A818HC27-F1
#
_entry.id   AF-A0A818HC27-F1
#
_cell.length_a   1.000
_cell.length_b   1.000
_cell.length_c   1.000
_cell.angle_alpha   90.00
_cell.angle_beta   90.00
_cell.angle_gamma   90.00
#
_symmetry.space_group_name_H-M   'P 1'
#
loop_
_entity.id
_entity.type
_entity.pdbx_description
1 polymer ?
#
loop_
_entity_poly.entity_id
_entity_poly.type
_entity_poly.pdbx_seq_one_letter_code
_entity_poly.pdbx_strand_id
1 'polypeptide(L)'
;MSDEHHNKMGPVMDATPEIQKISERPEVIYSAIDALYRKHNEHRIHRFTEEHRQKHIASWKVTKYGEEKVAYGTNYFLKVSIGEGLFIHIRIHRHKNQDKYDFYALHEVIRHNIATSVFTEDDPLTYFNY
;
A
#
# COMPACT_ATOMS: atom_id res chain seq x y z
N MET A 1 1.29 -15.76 -13.00
CA MET A 1 0.33 -14.73 -12.58
C MET A 1 -0.03 -15.02 -11.15
N SER A 2 0.05 -14.02 -10.27
CA SER A 2 -0.36 -14.16 -8.87
C SER A 2 -1.85 -13.81 -8.81
N ASP A 3 -2.68 -14.71 -8.29
CA ASP A 3 -4.10 -14.44 -7.98
C ASP A 3 -4.31 -14.52 -6.46
N GLU A 4 -5.47 -14.10 -5.95
CA GLU A 4 -5.77 -14.11 -4.51
C GLU A 4 -5.59 -15.49 -3.85
N HIS A 5 -5.75 -16.57 -4.62
CA HIS A 5 -5.64 -17.96 -4.17
C HIS A 5 -4.23 -18.56 -4.35
N HIS A 6 -3.40 -17.97 -5.23
CA HIS A 6 -2.01 -18.35 -5.50
C HIS A 6 -1.07 -17.14 -5.35
N ASN A 7 -1.04 -16.57 -4.15
CA ASN A 7 -0.18 -15.45 -3.84
C ASN A 7 1.00 -15.92 -2.94
N LYS A 8 2.14 -15.22 -3.04
CA LYS A 8 3.30 -15.48 -2.16
C LYS A 8 3.21 -14.75 -0.81
N MET A 9 2.19 -13.91 -0.62
CA MET A 9 1.94 -13.12 0.60
C MET A 9 1.05 -13.82 1.63
N GLY A 10 0.83 -15.14 1.50
CA GLY A 10 -0.07 -15.87 2.39
C GLY A 10 -1.53 -15.40 2.30
N PRO A 11 -2.39 -15.83 3.24
CA PRO A 11 -3.80 -15.44 3.23
C PRO A 11 -3.96 -13.95 3.50
N VAL A 12 -4.92 -13.32 2.82
CA VAL A 12 -5.35 -11.94 3.11
C VAL A 12 -6.26 -11.95 4.34
N MET A 13 -5.95 -11.11 5.31
CA MET A 13 -6.65 -10.98 6.59
C MET A 13 -7.17 -9.56 6.80
N ASP A 14 -8.15 -9.41 7.69
CA ASP A 14 -8.61 -8.09 8.15
C ASP A 14 -7.53 -7.38 8.96
N ALA A 15 -7.39 -6.07 8.75
CA ALA A 15 -6.39 -5.28 9.47
C ALA A 15 -6.57 -5.37 10.98
N THR A 16 -5.47 -5.64 11.68
CA THR A 16 -5.42 -5.62 13.15
C THR A 16 -4.92 -4.25 13.65
N PRO A 17 -5.16 -3.89 14.93
CA PRO A 17 -4.60 -2.68 15.51
C PRO A 17 -3.07 -2.60 15.46
N GLU A 18 -2.39 -3.74 15.45
CA GLU A 18 -0.92 -3.79 15.31
C GLU A 18 -0.48 -3.40 13.90
N ILE A 19 -1.13 -3.95 12.87
CA ILE A 19 -0.85 -3.61 11.48
C ILE A 19 -1.17 -2.15 11.18
N GLN A 20 -2.27 -1.64 11.73
CA GLN A 20 -2.59 -0.21 11.63
C GLN A 20 -1.44 0.65 12.18
N LYS A 21 -0.96 0.36 13.40
CA LYS A 21 0.15 1.10 14.04
C LYS A 21 1.45 1.02 13.24
N ILE A 22 1.75 -0.13 12.62
CA ILE A 22 2.92 -0.29 11.74
C ILE A 22 2.79 0.65 10.53
N SER A 23 1.61 0.70 9.93
CA SER A 23 1.35 1.53 8.75
C SER A 23 1.33 3.03 9.06
N GLU A 24 0.95 3.41 10.29
CA GLU A 24 0.82 4.80 10.73
C GLU A 24 2.16 5.48 11.04
N ARG A 25 3.25 4.72 10.97
CA ARG A 25 4.59 5.25 11.15
C ARG A 25 4.86 6.37 10.12
N PRO A 26 5.37 7.54 10.54
CA PRO A 26 5.60 8.67 9.64
C PRO A 26 6.44 8.31 8.41
N GLU A 27 7.47 7.48 8.60
CA GLU A 27 8.33 6.99 7.52
C GLU A 27 7.58 6.15 6.47
N VAL A 28 6.50 5.47 6.85
CA VAL A 28 5.66 4.69 5.94
C VAL A 28 4.65 5.58 5.24
N ILE A 29 3.84 6.33 6.01
CA ILE A 29 2.77 7.18 5.44
C ILE A 29 3.36 8.17 4.44
N TYR A 30 4.38 8.94 4.85
CA TYR A 30 4.92 9.99 3.99
C TYR A 30 5.56 9.40 2.73
N SER A 31 6.30 8.30 2.85
CA SER A 31 6.90 7.63 1.67
C SER A 31 5.84 7.09 0.71
N ALA A 32 4.76 6.50 1.22
CA ALA A 32 3.67 5.98 0.39
C ALA A 32 2.90 7.11 -0.33
N ILE A 33 2.56 8.18 0.39
CA ILE A 33 1.87 9.34 -0.19
C ILE A 33 2.79 10.06 -1.18
N ASP A 34 4.07 10.24 -0.88
CA ASP A 34 5.03 10.81 -1.82
C ASP A 34 5.15 9.98 -3.10
N ALA A 35 5.21 8.65 -2.98
CA ALA A 35 5.24 7.74 -4.12
C ALA A 35 3.97 7.87 -4.97
N LEU A 36 2.80 7.92 -4.34
CA LEU A 36 1.52 8.12 -5.02
C LEU A 36 1.52 9.43 -5.83
N TYR A 37 1.93 10.53 -5.21
CA TYR A 37 1.91 11.84 -5.85
C TYR A 37 2.90 11.94 -7.00
N ARG A 38 4.08 11.33 -6.87
CA ARG A 38 5.07 11.25 -7.95
C ARG A 38 4.48 10.55 -9.16
N LYS A 39 3.87 9.38 -8.96
CA LYS A 39 3.21 8.59 -10.01
C LYS A 39 2.06 9.34 -10.68
N HIS A 40 1.19 9.98 -9.89
CA HIS A 40 0.07 10.73 -10.46
C HIS A 40 0.51 11.96 -11.27
N ASN A 41 1.58 12.65 -10.85
CA ASN A 41 2.16 13.75 -11.60
C ASN A 41 2.79 13.28 -12.93
N GLU A 42 3.45 12.13 -12.94
CA GLU A 42 4.02 11.52 -14.14
C GLU A 42 2.94 11.18 -15.18
N HIS A 43 1.81 10.64 -14.73
CA HIS A 43 0.78 10.10 -15.63
C HIS A 43 -0.39 11.07 -15.93
N ARG A 44 -0.49 12.23 -15.27
CA ARG A 44 -1.47 13.32 -15.50
C ARG A 44 -2.96 12.94 -15.37
N ILE A 45 -3.32 11.77 -14.84
CA ILE A 45 -4.72 11.26 -14.82
C ILE A 45 -5.53 11.75 -13.61
N HIS A 46 -4.88 12.02 -12.47
CA HIS A 46 -5.53 12.66 -11.33
C HIS A 46 -4.65 13.78 -10.79
N ARG A 47 -5.16 15.02 -10.76
CA ARG A 47 -4.43 16.17 -10.23
C ARG A 47 -4.58 16.20 -8.71
N PHE A 48 -3.83 15.34 -8.02
CA PHE A 48 -3.69 15.50 -6.58
C PHE A 48 -2.93 16.79 -6.26
N THR A 49 -3.50 17.60 -5.38
CA THR A 49 -2.90 18.85 -4.87
C THR A 49 -2.33 18.62 -3.47
N GLU A 50 -1.58 19.59 -2.96
CA GLU A 50 -1.03 19.54 -1.59
C GLU A 50 -2.13 19.37 -0.53
N GLU A 51 -3.29 19.99 -0.71
CA GLU A 51 -4.44 19.82 0.18
C GLU A 51 -4.93 18.36 0.22
N HIS A 52 -4.90 17.67 -0.93
CA HIS A 52 -5.24 16.26 -0.98
C HIS A 52 -4.25 15.42 -0.17
N ARG A 53 -2.97 15.83 -0.01
CA ARG A 53 -1.97 15.04 0.73
C ARG A 53 -2.37 14.93 2.19
N GLN A 54 -2.68 16.09 2.77
CA GLN A 54 -3.10 16.18 4.16
C GLN A 54 -4.41 15.42 4.39
N LYS A 55 -5.36 15.47 3.45
CA LYS A 55 -6.60 14.68 3.51
C LYS A 55 -6.34 13.17 3.45
N HIS A 56 -5.45 12.72 2.57
CA HIS A 56 -5.07 11.31 2.44
C HIS A 56 -4.35 10.79 3.68
N ILE A 57 -3.44 11.58 4.25
CA ILE A 57 -2.77 11.28 5.51
C ILE A 57 -3.78 11.19 6.66
N ALA A 58 -4.69 12.15 6.76
CA ALA A 58 -5.72 12.18 7.81
C ALA A 58 -6.74 11.03 7.69
N SER A 59 -6.97 10.52 6.47
CA SER A 59 -7.90 9.43 6.18
C SER A 59 -7.24 8.05 6.17
N TRP A 60 -5.96 7.97 6.51
CA TRP A 60 -5.15 6.75 6.39
C TRP A 60 -5.68 5.61 7.27
N LYS A 61 -6.17 4.55 6.64
CA LYS A 61 -6.68 3.37 7.36
C LYS A 61 -6.39 2.09 6.62
N VAL A 62 -5.67 1.16 7.26
CA VAL A 62 -5.49 -0.19 6.74
C VAL A 62 -6.79 -0.97 6.90
N THR A 63 -7.19 -1.67 5.84
CA THR A 63 -8.42 -2.48 5.82
C THR A 63 -8.12 -3.97 5.70
N LYS A 64 -7.14 -4.33 4.87
CA LYS A 64 -6.68 -5.70 4.69
C LYS A 64 -5.16 -5.77 4.69
N TYR A 65 -4.62 -6.93 5.03
CA TYR A 65 -3.19 -7.17 4.91
C TYR A 65 -2.86 -8.63 4.57
N GLY A 66 -1.68 -8.84 3.98
CA GLY A 66 -1.05 -10.14 3.77
C GLY A 66 0.41 -10.10 4.23
N GLU A 67 0.99 -11.27 4.51
CA GLU A 67 2.35 -11.41 5.03
C GLU A 67 3.17 -12.44 4.25
N GLU A 68 4.37 -12.04 3.82
CA GLU A 68 5.37 -12.94 3.26
C GLU A 68 6.59 -13.00 4.19
N LYS A 69 6.86 -14.18 4.76
CA LYS A 69 8.10 -14.42 5.51
C LYS A 69 9.28 -14.56 4.55
N VAL A 70 10.32 -13.78 4.75
CA VAL A 70 11.56 -13.80 3.95
C VAL A 70 12.79 -14.00 4.85
N ALA A 71 13.94 -14.35 4.26
CA ALA A 71 15.15 -14.72 5.02
C ALA A 71 15.58 -13.67 6.06
N TYR A 72 15.40 -12.38 5.74
CA TYR A 72 15.84 -11.24 6.55
C TYR A 72 14.69 -10.42 7.12
N GLY A 73 13.46 -10.95 7.17
CA GLY A 73 12.34 -10.18 7.68
C GLY A 73 10.97 -10.68 7.29
N THR A 74 10.02 -9.76 7.23
CA THR A 74 8.65 -10.02 6.79
C THR A 74 8.18 -8.88 5.91
N ASN A 75 7.67 -9.21 4.73
CA ASN A 75 6.97 -8.23 3.90
C ASN A 75 5.50 -8.22 4.29
N TYR A 76 4.99 -7.03 4.55
CA TYR A 76 3.57 -6.77 4.73
C TYR A 76 3.03 -6.15 3.46
N PHE A 77 1.95 -6.71 2.96
CA PHE A 77 1.16 -6.16 1.87
C PHE A 77 -0.07 -5.55 2.49
N LEU A 78 -0.31 -4.26 2.30
CA LEU A 78 -1.41 -3.56 2.95
C LEU A 78 -2.36 -2.97 1.92
N LYS A 79 -3.67 -3.13 2.14
CA LYS A 79 -4.70 -2.34 1.49
C LYS A 79 -5.09 -1.18 2.40
N VAL A 80 -4.83 0.04 1.94
CA VAL A 80 -4.98 1.26 2.73
C VAL A 80 -6.05 2.14 2.08
N SER A 81 -7.08 2.51 2.83
CA SER A 81 -7.98 3.59 2.46
C SER A 81 -7.29 4.93 2.73
N ILE A 82 -7.40 5.84 1.76
CA ILE A 82 -6.88 7.20 1.84
C ILE A 82 -8.03 8.24 1.74
N GLY A 83 -9.25 7.83 2.05
CA GLY A 83 -10.45 8.67 2.00
C GLY A 83 -11.15 8.67 0.65
N GLU A 84 -12.39 9.19 0.61
CA GLU A 84 -13.19 9.38 -0.60
C GLU A 84 -13.40 8.10 -1.44
N GLY A 85 -13.40 6.92 -0.80
CA GLY A 85 -13.51 5.63 -1.49
C GLY A 85 -12.25 5.22 -2.26
N LEU A 86 -11.15 5.96 -2.11
CA LEU A 86 -9.87 5.67 -2.75
C LEU A 86 -9.01 4.78 -1.84
N PHE A 87 -8.37 3.81 -2.48
CA PHE A 87 -7.46 2.86 -1.84
C PHE A 87 -6.12 2.83 -2.55
N ILE A 88 -5.08 2.50 -1.80
CA ILE A 88 -3.75 2.18 -2.32
C ILE A 88 -3.30 0.85 -1.75
N HIS A 89 -2.53 0.09 -2.53
CA HIS A 89 -1.87 -1.12 -2.04
C HIS A 89 -0.38 -0.85 -1.88
N ILE A 90 0.16 -1.08 -0.69
CA ILE A 90 1.58 -0.81 -0.38
C ILE A 90 2.27 -2.05 0.16
N ARG A 91 3.60 -2.09 -0.01
CA ARG A 91 4.47 -3.12 0.54
C ARG A 91 5.42 -2.49 1.54
N ILE A 92 5.49 -3.06 2.74
CA ILE A 92 6.38 -2.64 3.82
C ILE A 92 7.28 -3.81 4.16
N HIS A 93 8.57 -3.56 4.38
CA HIS A 93 9.50 -4.56 4.87
C HIS A 93 9.85 -4.33 6.34
N ARG A 94 9.56 -5.32 7.20
CA ARG A 94 10.07 -5.36 8.57
C ARG A 94 11.39 -6.13 8.61
N HIS A 95 12.44 -5.50 9.12
CA HIS A 95 13.75 -6.11 9.27
C HIS A 95 13.76 -7.16 10.39
N LYS A 96 14.47 -8.27 10.17
CA LYS A 96 14.68 -9.29 11.20
C LYS A 96 15.51 -8.71 12.35
N ASN A 97 15.08 -8.95 13.58
CA ASN A 97 15.74 -8.51 14.82
C ASN A 97 15.86 -6.99 15.01
N GLN A 98 15.13 -6.18 14.25
CA GLN A 98 15.08 -4.73 14.41
C GLN A 98 13.63 -4.26 14.38
N ASP A 99 13.30 -3.23 15.17
CA ASP A 99 11.99 -2.56 15.09
C ASP A 99 11.99 -1.50 13.97
N LYS A 100 12.40 -1.94 12.77
CA LYS A 100 12.55 -1.08 11.59
C LYS A 100 11.60 -1.55 10.49
N TYR A 101 10.82 -0.61 9.97
CA TYR A 101 9.86 -0.82 8.89
C TYR A 101 10.17 0.14 7.76
N ASP A 102 10.52 -0.39 6.60
CA ASP A 102 10.81 0.41 5.42
C ASP A 102 9.64 0.30 4.44
N PHE A 103 9.13 1.44 3.96
CA PHE A 103 8.28 1.45 2.79
C PHE A 103 9.07 0.91 1.60
N TYR A 104 8.54 -0.12 0.96
CA TYR A 104 9.23 -0.81 -0.12
C TYR A 104 8.68 -0.44 -1.49
N ALA A 105 7.36 -0.52 -1.67
CA ALA A 105 6.73 -0.27 -2.96
C ALA A 105 5.26 0.16 -2.84
N LEU A 106 4.82 0.94 -3.82
CA LEU A 106 3.42 1.24 -4.12
C LEU A 106 2.99 0.35 -5.29
N HIS A 107 1.88 -0.36 -5.14
CA HIS A 107 1.34 -1.19 -6.20
C HIS A 107 0.81 -0.33 -7.35
N GLU A 108 1.08 -0.75 -8.57
CA GLU A 108 0.67 -0.18 -9.82
C GLU A 108 0.11 -1.28 -10.72
N VAL A 109 -1.01 -0.98 -11.37
CA VAL A 109 -1.68 -1.82 -12.36
C VAL A 109 -2.03 -0.98 -13.58
N ILE A 110 -2.21 -1.64 -14.73
CA ILE A 110 -2.71 -0.99 -15.94
C ILE A 110 -4.23 -1.20 -16.02
N ARG A 111 -5.00 -0.11 -15.99
CA ARG A 111 -6.45 -0.10 -16.26
C ARG A 111 -6.74 0.76 -17.47
N HIS A 112 -7.46 0.22 -18.45
CA HIS A 112 -7.79 0.94 -19.69
C HIS A 112 -6.56 1.59 -20.38
N ASN A 113 -5.44 0.86 -20.47
CA ASN A 113 -4.15 1.34 -21.01
C ASN A 113 -3.49 2.49 -20.24
N ILE A 114 -3.88 2.67 -18.98
CA ILE A 114 -3.38 3.72 -18.11
C ILE A 114 -2.83 3.10 -16.82
N ALA A 115 -1.59 3.42 -16.47
CA ALA A 115 -1.00 3.03 -15.20
C ALA A 115 -1.67 3.79 -14.04
N THR A 116 -2.06 3.06 -12.99
CA THR A 116 -2.67 3.63 -11.79
C THR A 116 -2.23 2.87 -10.54
N SER A 117 -2.09 3.60 -9.44
CA SER A 117 -1.87 3.07 -8.10
C SER A 117 -3.07 3.29 -7.18
N VAL A 118 -4.19 3.74 -7.75
CA VAL A 118 -5.45 3.96 -7.04
C VAL A 118 -6.42 2.81 -7.34
N PHE A 119 -6.98 2.29 -6.26
CA PHE A 119 -7.87 1.16 -6.20
C PHE A 119 -9.17 1.57 -5.50
N THR A 120 -10.18 0.71 -5.59
CA THR A 120 -11.46 0.82 -4.89
C THR A 120 -11.55 -0.17 -3.73
N GLU A 121 -12.63 -0.13 -2.97
CA GLU A 121 -12.89 -1.07 -1.89
C GLU A 121 -13.04 -2.53 -2.37
N ASP A 122 -13.56 -2.74 -3.58
CA ASP A 122 -13.76 -4.07 -4.15
C ASP A 122 -12.48 -4.67 -4.76
N ASP A 123 -11.48 -3.83 -5.05
CA ASP A 123 -10.24 -4.30 -5.65
C ASP A 123 -9.44 -5.17 -4.68
N PRO A 124 -9.08 -6.41 -5.05
CA PRO A 124 -8.43 -7.30 -4.11
C PRO A 124 -6.98 -6.90 -3.85
N LEU A 125 -6.52 -7.13 -2.62
CA LEU A 125 -5.11 -7.09 -2.30
C LEU A 125 -4.43 -8.30 -2.96
N THR A 126 -3.43 -8.05 -3.80
CA THR A 126 -2.69 -9.09 -4.51
C THR A 126 -1.19 -8.94 -4.28
N TYR A 127 -0.43 -10.00 -4.51
CA TYR A 127 1.02 -9.99 -4.37
C TYR A 127 1.70 -9.22 -5.53
N PHE A 128 2.68 -8.38 -5.20
CA PHE A 128 3.55 -7.67 -6.14
C PHE A 128 4.98 -7.54 -5.60
N ASN A 129 6.00 -7.53 -6.46
CA ASN A 129 7.38 -7.68 -6.00
C ASN A 129 8.45 -6.89 -6.76
N TYR A 130 8.04 -5.91 -7.55
CA TYR A 130 8.93 -4.97 -8.22
C TYR A 130 9.40 -3.85 -7.30
#